data_AF-A0A7X7KD39-F1
#
_entry.id   AF-A0A7X7KD39-F1
#
_cell.length_a   1.000
_cell.length_b   1.000
_cell.length_c   1.000
_cell.angle_alpha   90.00
_cell.angle_beta   90.00
_cell.angle_gamma   90.00
#
_symmetry.space_group_name_H-M   'P 1'
#
loop_
_entity.id
_entity.type
_entity.pdbx_description
1 polymer ?
#
loop_
_entity_poly.entity_id
_entity_poly.type
_entity_poly.pdbx_seq_one_letter_code
_entity_poly.pdbx_strand_id
1 'polypeptide(L)'
;MKATNDSRKSAALLGLGMDNDDEQTRITRGKNFLLLGGSQETHGVMQETAVKVNEQLDRRGKRLEDVSIVELRDICSDVSESIRGRK
;
A
#
# COMPACT_ATOMS: atom_id res chain seq x y z
N MET A 1 31.65 6.81 22.56
CA MET A 1 30.95 7.15 21.30
C MET A 1 29.84 6.12 21.09
N LYS A 2 28.57 6.51 21.20
CA LYS A 2 27.42 5.60 20.98
C LYS A 2 27.37 5.29 19.48
N ALA A 3 27.54 4.03 19.11
CA ALA A 3 27.21 3.57 17.76
C ALA A 3 25.70 3.76 17.58
N THR A 4 25.30 4.78 16.83
CA THR A 4 23.92 4.94 16.38
C THR A 4 23.66 3.81 15.39
N ASN A 5 23.04 2.74 15.87
CA ASN A 5 22.50 1.69 15.02
C ASN A 5 21.39 2.31 14.16
N ASP A 6 21.77 2.95 13.06
CA ASP A 6 20.88 3.42 12.00
C ASP A 6 20.43 2.21 11.20
N SER A 7 19.68 1.31 11.86
CA SER A 7 18.92 0.29 11.18
C SER A 7 17.84 1.02 10.39
N ARG A 8 18.13 1.35 9.12
CA ARG A 8 17.17 1.98 8.19
C ARG A 8 15.81 1.31 8.38
N LYS A 9 14.84 2.06 8.89
CA LYS A 9 13.48 1.54 9.07
C LYS A 9 12.96 1.24 7.67
N SER A 10 12.54 0.00 7.44
CA SER A 10 11.90 -0.39 6.20
C SER A 10 10.43 -0.67 6.50
N ALA A 11 9.55 -0.03 5.75
CA ALA A 11 8.11 -0.29 5.80
C ALA A 11 7.62 -0.72 4.43
N ALA A 12 6.65 -1.63 4.40
CA ALA A 12 5.99 -2.05 3.17
C ALA A 12 4.50 -2.30 3.43
N LEU A 13 3.66 -2.01 2.42
CA LEU A 13 2.24 -2.34 2.41
C LEU A 13 2.04 -3.76 1.90
N LEU A 14 1.27 -4.56 2.61
CA LEU A 14 0.89 -5.90 2.16
C LEU A 14 -0.61 -5.90 1.82
N GLY A 15 -0.94 -6.23 0.58
CA GLY A 15 -2.31 -6.45 0.12
C GLY A 15 -2.55 -7.94 -0.14
N LEU A 16 -3.60 -8.50 0.45
CA LEU A 16 -4.00 -9.89 0.28
C LEU A 16 -5.43 -9.94 -0.22
N GLY A 17 -5.63 -10.51 -1.41
CA GLY A 17 -6.94 -10.82 -1.96
C GLY A 17 -7.22 -12.32 -1.84
N MET A 18 -8.35 -12.67 -1.24
CA MET A 18 -8.77 -14.06 -0.98
C MET A 18 -10.13 -14.40 -1.62
N ASP A 19 -10.55 -13.60 -2.59
CA ASP A 19 -11.84 -13.68 -3.30
C ASP A 19 -11.69 -14.24 -4.73
N ASN A 20 -10.54 -14.83 -5.03
CA ASN A 20 -10.27 -15.39 -6.34
C ASN A 20 -10.89 -16.79 -6.47
N ASP A 21 -11.80 -16.96 -7.42
CA ASP A 21 -12.41 -18.25 -7.77
C ASP A 21 -11.71 -18.91 -8.99
N ASP A 22 -10.87 -18.15 -9.70
CA ASP A 22 -10.14 -18.62 -10.88
C ASP A 22 -8.79 -19.28 -10.53
N GLU A 23 -8.24 -20.08 -11.43
CA GLU A 23 -6.91 -20.70 -11.26
C GLU A 23 -5.72 -19.71 -11.35
N GLN A 24 -5.99 -18.41 -11.50
CA GLN A 24 -4.97 -17.39 -11.70
C GLN A 24 -4.42 -16.82 -10.39
N THR A 25 -3.13 -17.04 -10.14
CA THR A 25 -2.41 -16.36 -9.06
C THR A 25 -1.92 -14.98 -9.52
N ARG A 26 -2.48 -13.91 -8.95
CA ARG A 26 -2.07 -12.53 -9.26
C ARG A 26 -1.09 -12.02 -8.22
N ILE A 27 0.08 -11.56 -8.66
CA ILE A 27 1.14 -11.04 -7.78
C ILE A 27 1.63 -9.72 -8.35
N THR A 28 1.60 -8.66 -7.55
CA THR A 28 2.18 -7.36 -7.91
C THR A 28 3.15 -6.93 -6.83
N ARG A 29 4.39 -6.58 -7.22
CA ARG A 29 5.43 -6.11 -6.30
C ARG A 29 5.87 -4.70 -6.66
N GLY A 30 5.84 -3.80 -5.70
CA GLY A 30 6.34 -2.43 -5.79
C GLY A 30 7.56 -2.19 -4.91
N LYS A 31 8.05 -0.95 -4.90
CA LYS A 31 9.20 -0.54 -4.06
C LYS A 31 8.90 -0.66 -2.56
N ASN A 32 7.66 -0.42 -2.16
CA ASN A 32 7.20 -0.38 -0.77
C ASN A 32 5.84 -1.09 -0.61
N PHE A 33 5.48 -2.00 -1.51
CA PHE A 33 4.28 -2.81 -1.38
C PHE A 33 4.39 -4.18 -2.05
N LEU A 34 3.58 -5.12 -1.59
CA LEU A 34 3.39 -6.45 -2.17
C LEU A 34 1.90 -6.78 -2.15
N LEU A 35 1.33 -7.11 -3.31
CA LEU A 35 -0.06 -7.50 -3.48
C LEU A 35 -0.10 -8.96 -3.94
N LEU A 36 -0.87 -9.79 -3.26
CA LEU A 36 -0.97 -11.22 -3.51
C LEU A 36 -2.45 -11.64 -3.63
N GLY A 37 -2.78 -12.37 -4.68
CA GLY A 37 -4.11 -12.95 -4.88
C GLY A 37 -5.20 -11.93 -5.23
N GLY A 38 -6.45 -12.35 -5.06
CA GLY A 38 -7.66 -11.61 -5.40
C GLY A 38 -8.16 -11.87 -6.82
N SER A 39 -9.47 -11.71 -7.01
CA SER A 39 -10.08 -11.70 -8.34
C SER A 39 -9.48 -10.58 -9.20
N GLN A 40 -9.74 -10.57 -10.50
CA GLN A 40 -9.24 -9.50 -11.38
C GLN A 40 -9.69 -8.10 -10.89
N GLU A 41 -10.94 -7.99 -10.45
CA GLU A 41 -11.50 -6.75 -9.92
C GLU A 41 -10.82 -6.35 -8.60
N THR A 42 -10.77 -7.25 -7.62
CA THR A 42 -10.15 -6.95 -6.31
C THR A 42 -8.67 -6.67 -6.44
N HIS A 43 -7.95 -7.41 -7.28
CA HIS A 43 -6.53 -7.15 -7.53
C HIS A 43 -6.30 -5.79 -8.18
N GLY A 44 -7.18 -5.39 -9.12
CA GLY A 44 -7.15 -4.06 -9.72
C GLY A 44 -7.37 -2.94 -8.70
N VAL A 45 -8.33 -3.12 -7.78
CA VAL A 45 -8.56 -2.17 -6.68
C VAL A 45 -7.36 -2.10 -5.74
N MET A 46 -6.73 -3.23 -5.41
CA MET A 46 -5.50 -3.26 -4.61
C MET A 46 -4.35 -2.51 -5.30
N GLN A 47 -4.18 -2.68 -6.61
CA GLN A 47 -3.17 -1.96 -7.39
C GLN A 47 -3.42 -0.45 -7.39
N GLU A 48 -4.66 -0.02 -7.64
CA GLU A 48 -5.02 1.40 -7.60
C GLU A 48 -4.79 1.99 -6.20
N THR A 49 -5.14 1.25 -5.14
CA THR A 49 -4.91 1.67 -3.75
C THR A 49 -3.41 1.88 -3.49
N ALA A 50 -2.57 0.92 -3.88
CA ALA A 50 -1.12 1.02 -3.68
C ALA A 50 -0.51 2.22 -4.41
N VAL A 51 -0.96 2.51 -5.62
CA VAL A 51 -0.52 3.70 -6.39
C VAL A 51 -0.95 4.98 -5.68
N LYS A 52 -2.24 5.12 -5.33
CA LYS A 52 -2.76 6.34 -4.69
C LYS A 52 -2.14 6.61 -3.31
N VAL A 53 -1.89 5.57 -2.52
CA VAL A 53 -1.18 5.73 -1.24
C VAL A 53 0.22 6.28 -1.48
N ASN A 54 0.93 5.78 -2.50
CA ASN A 54 2.25 6.30 -2.86
C ASN A 54 2.20 7.75 -3.38
N GLU A 55 1.19 8.13 -4.15
CA GLU A 55 1.00 9.52 -4.57
C GLU A 55 0.76 10.44 -3.37
N GLN A 56 -0.04 10.02 -2.39
CA GLN A 56 -0.26 10.79 -1.16
C GLN A 56 1.01 10.93 -0.32
N LEU A 57 1.82 9.87 -0.25
CA LEU A 57 3.14 9.91 0.41
C LEU A 57 4.09 10.87 -0.30
N ASP A 58 4.15 10.81 -1.63
CA ASP A 58 5.00 11.67 -2.47
C ASP A 58 4.59 13.14 -2.37
N ARG A 59 3.28 13.45 -2.42
CA ARG A 59 2.73 14.81 -2.19
C ARG A 59 3.12 15.37 -0.83
N ARG A 60 3.23 14.52 0.19
CA ARG A 60 3.64 14.90 1.55
C ARG A 60 5.17 14.91 1.71
N GLY A 61 5.93 14.49 0.69
CA GLY A 61 7.38 14.40 0.71
C GLY A 61 7.93 13.36 1.69
N LYS A 62 7.11 12.35 2.08
CA LYS A 62 7.47 11.35 3.08
C LYS A 62 7.56 9.97 2.44
N ARG A 63 8.45 9.12 2.96
CA ARG A 63 8.45 7.69 2.62
C ARG A 63 7.58 6.93 3.60
N LEU A 64 7.13 5.73 3.22
CA LEU A 64 6.30 4.89 4.07
C LEU A 64 6.95 4.59 5.44
N GLU A 65 8.28 4.54 5.51
CA GLU A 65 9.04 4.32 6.75
C GLU A 65 9.09 5.54 7.69
N ASP A 66 8.81 6.74 7.16
CA ASP A 66 8.81 8.01 7.89
C ASP A 66 7.42 8.36 8.46
N VAL A 67 6.38 7.64 8.04
CA VAL A 67 4.99 7.95 8.39
C VAL A 67 4.57 7.18 9.63
N SER A 68 3.89 7.86 10.56
CA SER A 68 3.30 7.20 11.72
C SER A 68 2.11 6.33 11.32
N ILE A 69 1.78 5.31 12.13
CA ILE A 69 0.61 4.45 11.87
C ILE A 69 -0.71 5.24 11.79
N VAL A 70 -0.82 6.34 12.55
CA VAL A 70 -2.00 7.20 12.56
C VAL A 70 -2.13 7.96 11.24
N GLU A 71 -1.03 8.56 10.77
CA GLU A 71 -0.99 9.24 9.47
C GLU A 71 -1.20 8.25 8.32
N LEU A 72 -0.64 7.04 8.40
CA LEU A 72 -0.87 6.01 7.39
C LEU A 72 -2.35 5.61 7.34
N ARG A 73 -3.01 5.48 8.50
CA ARG A 73 -4.45 5.18 8.57
C ARG A 73 -5.28 6.30 7.93
N ASP A 74 -4.91 7.55 8.17
CA ASP A 74 -5.54 8.72 7.57
C ASP A 74 -5.41 8.69 6.03
N ILE A 75 -4.21 8.45 5.52
CA ILE A 75 -3.96 8.27 4.07
C ILE A 75 -4.80 7.13 3.51
N CYS A 76 -4.81 5.97 4.17
CA CYS A 76 -5.62 4.83 3.73
C CYS A 76 -7.12 5.16 3.71
N SER A 77 -7.61 5.94 4.68
CA SER A 77 -9.00 6.39 4.73
C SER A 77 -9.33 7.27 3.52
N ASP A 78 -8.52 8.30 3.27
CA ASP A 78 -8.67 9.22 2.13
C ASP A 78 -8.63 8.48 0.79
N VAL A 79 -7.68 7.54 0.63
CA VAL A 79 -7.58 6.72 -0.56
C VAL A 79 -8.81 5.81 -0.72
N SER A 80 -9.30 5.21 0.37
CA SER A 80 -10.49 4.36 0.33
C SER A 80 -11.75 5.13 -0.07
N GLU A 81 -11.90 6.37 0.41
CA GLU A 81 -12.99 7.27 0.01
C GLU A 81 -12.85 7.70 -1.45
N SER A 82 -11.64 8.02 -1.91
CA SER A 82 -11.34 8.37 -3.29
C SER A 82 -11.64 7.22 -4.27
N ILE A 83 -11.43 5.97 -3.86
CA ILE A 83 -11.74 4.80 -4.70
C ILE A 83 -13.25 4.54 -4.71
N ARG A 84 -13.91 4.61 -3.55
CA ARG A 84 -15.36 4.35 -3.43
C ARG A 84 -16.23 5.46 -4.04
N GLY A 85 -15.80 6.71 -3.95
CA GLY A 85 -16.51 7.88 -4.48
C GLY A 85 -16.38 8.08 -6.00
N ARG A 86 -15.65 7.20 -6.71
CA ARG A 86 -15.58 7.18 -8.18
C ARG A 86 -16.60 6.24 -8.83
N LYS A 87 -17.53 5.65 -8.06
CA LYS A 87 -18.66 4.88 -8.59
C LYS A 87 -19.86 5.75 -8.88
#